data_AF-A0A353GHL3-F1
#
_entry.id   AF-A0A353GHL3-F1
#
_cell.length_a   1.000
_cell.length_b   1.000
_cell.length_c   1.000
_cell.angle_alpha   90.00
_cell.angle_beta   90.00
_cell.angle_gamma   90.00
#
_symmetry.space_group_name_H-M   'P 1'
#
loop_
_entity.id
_entity.type
_entity.pdbx_description
1 polymer ?
#
loop_
_entity_poly.entity_id
_entity_poly.type
_entity_poly.pdbx_seq_one_letter_code
_entity_poly.pdbx_strand_id
1 'polypeptide(L)'
;MPTTSPLVLEERTKIAEAVEAIREKTALIPRVGVICGTGMGALADRVKGATRIPYDQITHFPLSTVESHHGNLLLGNLGGQPVCLMQGRFHFYEGYTMKQVTFPVRVMKALGCEMLIVMNAVGSMNQDIPRGSLVFIEDFINMMGVNPLVGPNDDTLGPRFPDMFEPYNHALIEMGEEVALKAGIRTHRGILVGVTGPNLETRAEYRAFRAMG
;
A
#
# COMPACT_ATOMS: atom_id res chain seq x y z
N MET A 1 -12.64 26.36 22.60
CA MET A 1 -12.12 25.74 21.37
C MET A 1 -12.05 24.25 21.60
N PRO A 2 -12.50 23.38 20.68
CA PRO A 2 -12.28 21.95 20.86
C PRO A 2 -10.76 21.71 20.86
N THR A 3 -10.25 21.15 21.95
CA THR A 3 -8.84 20.78 22.07
C THR A 3 -8.58 19.60 21.16
N THR A 4 -7.56 19.71 20.30
CA THR A 4 -7.12 18.60 19.43
C THR A 4 -6.84 17.38 20.29
N SER A 5 -7.36 16.22 19.89
CA SER A 5 -7.17 14.97 20.63
C SER A 5 -5.68 14.67 20.82
N PRO A 6 -5.22 14.22 22.01
CA PRO A 6 -3.84 13.81 22.23
C PRO A 6 -3.37 12.76 21.21
N LEU A 7 -4.26 11.85 20.80
CA LEU A 7 -3.96 10.82 19.79
C LEU A 7 -3.69 11.42 18.39
N VAL A 8 -4.36 12.53 18.05
CA VAL A 8 -4.12 13.24 16.78
C VAL A 8 -2.77 13.93 16.83
N LEU A 9 -2.44 14.59 17.95
CA LEU A 9 -1.14 15.23 18.12
C LEU A 9 0.00 14.19 18.06
N GLU A 10 -0.18 13.05 18.72
CA GLU A 10 0.78 11.94 18.68
C GLU A 10 0.99 11.42 17.25
N GLU A 11 -0.07 11.22 16.47
CA GLU A 11 0.02 10.77 15.08
C GLU A 11 0.77 11.78 14.20
N ARG A 12 0.48 13.08 14.35
CA ARG A 12 1.20 14.15 13.64
C ARG A 12 2.69 14.16 13.98
N THR A 13 3.03 14.06 15.26
CA THR A 13 4.43 14.02 15.70
C THR A 13 5.15 12.81 15.10
N LYS A 14 4.54 11.62 15.16
CA LYS A 14 5.12 10.41 14.56
C LYS A 14 5.38 10.57 13.06
N ILE A 15 4.42 11.12 12.32
CA ILE A 15 4.58 11.38 10.88
C ILE A 15 5.74 12.36 10.65
N ALA A 16 5.81 13.46 11.40
CA ALA A 16 6.85 14.47 11.26
C ALA A 16 8.25 13.89 11.53
N GLU A 17 8.43 13.17 12.63
CA GLU A 17 9.71 12.54 13.00
C GLU A 17 10.16 11.49 11.97
N ALA A 18 9.23 10.70 11.41
CA ALA A 18 9.54 9.76 10.34
C ALA A 18 9.96 10.47 9.04
N VAL A 19 9.29 11.58 8.69
CA VAL A 19 9.65 12.40 7.53
C VAL A 19 11.02 13.04 7.72
N GLU A 20 11.32 13.58 8.90
CA GLU A 20 12.63 14.17 9.21
C GLU A 20 13.75 13.13 9.05
N ALA A 21 13.60 11.94 9.65
CA ALA A 21 14.57 10.85 9.51
C ALA A 21 14.85 10.47 8.04
N ILE A 22 13.83 10.51 7.19
CA ILE A 22 13.98 10.26 5.74
C ILE A 22 14.66 11.45 5.04
N ARG A 23 14.27 12.68 5.39
CA ARG A 23 14.80 13.92 4.79
C ARG A 23 16.29 14.14 5.10
N GLU A 24 16.78 13.65 6.23
CA GLU A 24 18.21 13.63 6.52
C GLU A 24 19.02 12.82 5.50
N LYS A 25 18.41 11.82 4.84
CA LYS A 25 19.08 10.95 3.89
C LYS A 25 18.90 11.40 2.43
N THR A 26 17.87 12.18 2.14
CA THR A 26 17.57 12.60 0.76
C THR A 26 16.69 13.85 0.66
N ALA A 27 17.03 14.70 -0.31
CA ALA A 27 16.21 15.85 -0.69
C ALA A 27 15.15 15.52 -1.76
N LEU A 28 15.11 14.29 -2.29
CA LEU A 28 14.19 13.91 -3.36
C LEU A 28 12.73 14.03 -2.88
N ILE A 29 11.89 14.72 -3.66
CA ILE A 29 10.45 14.83 -3.40
C ILE A 29 9.74 13.82 -4.32
N PRO A 30 9.24 12.69 -3.78
CA PRO A 30 8.55 11.68 -4.58
C PRO A 30 7.16 12.17 -4.99
N ARG A 31 6.70 11.75 -6.17
CA ARG A 31 5.33 11.98 -6.64
C ARG A 31 4.47 10.72 -6.58
N VAL A 32 5.10 9.54 -6.69
CA VAL A 32 4.42 8.25 -6.68
C VAL A 32 4.96 7.39 -5.54
N GLY A 33 4.05 6.94 -4.67
CA GLY A 33 4.29 5.89 -3.70
C GLY A 33 4.08 4.52 -4.34
N VAL A 34 4.96 3.56 -4.08
CA VAL A 34 4.84 2.18 -4.58
C VAL A 34 5.01 1.21 -3.41
N ILE A 35 4.05 0.30 -3.20
CA ILE A 35 4.15 -0.74 -2.18
C ILE A 35 4.30 -2.11 -2.85
N CYS A 36 5.52 -2.65 -2.82
CA CYS A 36 5.81 -3.97 -3.37
C CYS A 36 5.34 -5.09 -2.44
N GLY A 37 4.75 -6.12 -3.02
CA GLY A 37 4.35 -7.32 -2.30
C GLY A 37 5.27 -8.50 -2.45
N THR A 38 4.82 -9.62 -1.91
CA THR A 38 5.45 -10.93 -2.02
C THR A 38 5.82 -11.25 -3.46
N GLY A 39 7.12 -11.36 -3.74
CA GLY A 39 7.65 -11.65 -5.07
C GLY A 39 7.84 -10.44 -6.00
N MET A 40 7.47 -9.22 -5.59
CA MET A 40 7.65 -7.99 -6.38
C MET A 40 8.85 -7.14 -5.93
N GLY A 41 9.69 -7.66 -5.03
CA GLY A 41 10.85 -6.95 -4.48
C GLY A 41 11.89 -6.53 -5.52
N ALA A 42 12.00 -7.26 -6.63
CA ALA A 42 12.95 -6.97 -7.72
C ALA A 42 12.67 -5.64 -8.44
N LEU A 43 11.48 -5.06 -8.30
CA LEU A 43 11.20 -3.72 -8.85
C LEU A 43 12.12 -2.65 -8.23
N ALA A 44 12.54 -2.85 -6.98
CA ALA A 44 13.47 -1.95 -6.29
C ALA A 44 14.80 -1.78 -7.04
N ASP A 45 15.28 -2.82 -7.72
CA ASP A 45 16.55 -2.81 -8.45
C ASP A 45 16.48 -1.96 -9.74
N ARG A 46 15.26 -1.64 -10.18
CA ARG A 46 15.02 -0.76 -11.34
C ARG A 46 14.96 0.72 -10.97
N VAL A 47 14.97 1.05 -9.67
CA VAL A 47 14.95 2.44 -9.20
C VAL A 47 16.34 3.04 -9.34
N LYS A 48 16.48 4.02 -10.23
CA LYS A 48 17.75 4.69 -10.53
C LYS A 48 18.06 5.76 -9.50
N GLY A 49 19.32 5.83 -9.07
CA GLY A 49 19.81 6.84 -8.13
C GLY A 49 19.11 6.77 -6.76
N ALA A 50 18.72 5.57 -6.33
CA ALA A 50 17.91 5.40 -5.14
C ALA A 50 18.74 5.63 -3.86
N THR A 51 18.24 6.49 -2.98
CA THR A 51 18.58 6.44 -1.55
C THR A 51 17.79 5.29 -0.93
N ARG A 52 18.49 4.26 -0.44
CA ARG A 52 17.89 3.11 0.23
C ARG A 52 18.00 3.28 1.74
N ILE A 53 16.86 3.25 2.42
CA ILE A 53 16.74 3.46 3.86
C ILE A 53 16.08 2.21 4.47
N PRO A 54 16.80 1.41 5.27
CA PRO A 54 16.22 0.31 6.02
C PRO A 54 15.10 0.80 6.96
N TYR A 55 14.03 0.00 7.15
CA TYR A 55 12.90 0.40 8.00
C TYR A 55 13.28 0.65 9.45
N ASP A 56 14.28 -0.07 9.98
CA ASP A 56 14.80 0.12 11.34
C ASP A 56 15.52 1.46 11.56
N GLN A 57 15.87 2.16 10.47
CA GLN A 57 16.44 3.52 10.50
C GLN A 57 15.38 4.61 10.34
N ILE A 58 14.12 4.25 10.16
CA ILE A 58 13.01 5.21 10.05
C ILE A 58 12.21 5.17 11.34
N THR A 59 12.19 6.29 12.06
CA THR A 59 11.47 6.41 13.32
C THR A 59 10.00 6.00 13.15
N HIS A 60 9.49 5.17 14.06
CA HIS A 60 8.12 4.63 14.11
C HIS A 60 7.74 3.61 13.03
N PHE A 61 8.63 3.28 12.08
CA PHE A 61 8.33 2.23 11.11
C PHE A 61 8.30 0.85 11.78
N PRO A 62 7.29 0.01 11.45
CA PRO A 62 7.35 -1.41 11.77
C PRO A 62 8.49 -2.12 11.04
N LEU A 63 8.79 -3.34 11.47
CA LEU A 63 9.75 -4.22 10.79
C LEU A 63 8.99 -5.26 9.97
N SER A 64 9.49 -5.61 8.79
CA SER A 64 8.92 -6.72 8.02
C SER A 64 9.46 -8.05 8.54
N THR A 65 8.59 -9.00 8.87
CA THR A 65 8.99 -10.33 9.38
C THR A 65 8.77 -11.46 8.38
N VAL A 66 8.12 -11.18 7.25
CA VAL A 66 7.90 -12.12 6.14
C VAL A 66 9.17 -12.28 5.30
N GLU A 67 9.56 -13.53 5.00
CA GLU A 67 10.85 -13.90 4.39
C GLU A 67 11.19 -13.12 3.10
N SER A 68 10.21 -12.88 2.22
CA SER A 68 10.45 -12.16 0.95
C SER A 68 10.43 -10.63 1.08
N HIS A 69 10.28 -10.08 2.29
CA HIS A 69 10.17 -8.64 2.52
C HIS A 69 11.48 -8.08 3.09
N HIS A 70 12.31 -7.53 2.20
CA HIS A 70 13.66 -7.03 2.55
C HIS A 70 13.68 -5.85 3.52
N GLY A 71 12.56 -5.14 3.70
CA GLY A 71 12.45 -4.12 4.74
C GLY A 71 13.13 -2.78 4.41
N ASN A 72 12.98 -2.29 3.18
CA ASN A 72 13.61 -1.03 2.75
C ASN A 72 12.60 -0.02 2.17
N LEU A 73 12.85 1.27 2.41
CA LEU A 73 12.25 2.39 1.70
C LEU A 73 13.26 2.96 0.71
N LEU A 74 12.88 3.07 -0.56
CA LEU A 74 13.73 3.61 -1.62
C LEU A 74 13.14 4.92 -2.14
N LEU A 75 13.96 5.96 -2.17
CA LEU A 75 13.62 7.22 -2.83
C LEU A 75 14.54 7.42 -4.02
N GLY A 76 13.99 7.43 -5.23
CA GLY A 76 14.78 7.50 -6.47
C GLY A 76 13.90 7.74 -7.69
N ASN A 77 14.38 7.36 -8.88
CA ASN A 77 13.64 7.54 -10.13
C ASN A 77 13.29 6.21 -10.79
N LEU A 78 12.01 6.04 -11.16
CA LEU A 78 11.52 4.90 -11.92
C LEU A 78 10.73 5.41 -13.13
N GLY A 79 11.11 4.99 -14.34
CA GLY A 79 10.46 5.48 -15.57
C GLY A 79 10.54 7.01 -15.75
N GLY A 80 11.57 7.66 -15.20
CA GLY A 80 11.71 9.11 -15.21
C GLY A 80 10.86 9.86 -14.16
N GLN A 81 10.11 9.14 -13.33
CA GLN A 81 9.31 9.73 -12.25
C GLN A 81 10.00 9.56 -10.89
N PRO A 82 9.97 10.58 -10.02
CA PRO A 82 10.46 10.46 -8.65
C PRO A 82 9.49 9.60 -7.83
N VAL A 83 9.99 8.51 -7.26
CA VAL A 83 9.20 7.50 -6.54
C VAL A 83 9.69 7.30 -5.11
N CYS A 84 8.75 6.95 -4.23
CA CYS A 84 8.99 6.38 -2.92
C CYS A 84 8.50 4.94 -2.93
N LEU A 85 9.41 3.97 -2.94
CA LEU A 85 9.11 2.55 -3.08
C LEU A 85 9.38 1.80 -1.78
N MET A 86 8.37 1.10 -1.27
CA MET A 86 8.50 0.14 -0.18
C MET A 86 8.84 -1.24 -0.74
N GLN A 87 10.05 -1.72 -0.46
CA GLN A 87 10.50 -3.06 -0.78
C GLN A 87 10.14 -4.02 0.35
N GLY A 88 8.89 -4.48 0.31
CA GLY A 88 8.22 -5.19 1.40
C GLY A 88 7.12 -4.32 2.00
N ARG A 89 6.27 -4.95 2.80
CA ARG A 89 5.20 -4.29 3.56
C ARG A 89 5.01 -4.97 4.92
N PHE A 90 4.07 -4.44 5.67
CA PHE A 90 3.61 -4.98 6.93
C PHE A 90 2.22 -5.58 6.74
N HIS A 91 1.93 -6.68 7.43
CA HIS A 91 0.64 -7.33 7.42
C HIS A 91 0.04 -7.34 8.81
N PHE A 92 -1.29 -7.33 8.85
CA PHE A 92 -2.04 -7.36 10.09
C PHE A 92 -1.82 -8.67 10.87
N TYR A 93 -1.72 -9.81 10.17
CA TYR A 93 -1.45 -11.11 10.81
C TYR A 93 -0.06 -11.21 11.48
N GLU A 94 0.87 -10.29 11.19
CA GLU A 94 2.17 -10.22 11.90
C GLU A 94 2.02 -9.68 13.32
N GLY A 95 0.80 -9.27 13.72
CA GLY A 95 0.48 -8.72 15.05
C GLY A 95 0.51 -7.19 15.12
N TYR A 96 0.74 -6.51 13.99
CA TYR A 96 0.69 -5.06 13.91
C TYR A 96 -0.73 -4.53 13.95
N THR A 97 -0.93 -3.37 14.56
CA THR A 97 -2.19 -2.63 14.44
C THR A 97 -2.39 -2.12 13.00
N MET A 98 -3.64 -1.91 12.57
CA MET A 98 -3.90 -1.34 11.24
C MET A 98 -3.27 0.05 11.07
N LYS A 99 -3.18 0.85 12.15
CA LYS A 99 -2.48 2.14 12.11
C LYS A 99 -1.00 1.97 11.80
N GLN A 100 -0.32 0.98 12.39
CA GLN A 100 1.08 0.64 12.07
C GLN A 100 1.22 0.14 10.62
N VAL A 101 0.32 -0.72 10.16
CA VAL A 101 0.33 -1.23 8.77
C VAL A 101 0.20 -0.08 7.75
N THR A 102 -0.67 0.89 8.01
CA THR A 102 -0.92 2.02 7.09
C THR A 102 -0.04 3.24 7.33
N PHE A 103 0.78 3.26 8.40
CA PHE A 103 1.63 4.41 8.74
C PHE A 103 2.53 4.88 7.58
N PRO A 104 3.16 3.99 6.79
CA PRO A 104 3.97 4.41 5.65
C PRO A 104 3.19 5.19 4.59
N VAL A 105 1.89 4.95 4.43
CA VAL A 105 1.06 5.69 3.48
C VAL A 105 0.92 7.16 3.90
N ARG A 106 0.78 7.42 5.21
CA ARG A 106 0.76 8.78 5.75
C ARG A 106 2.11 9.49 5.55
N VAL A 107 3.20 8.76 5.77
CA VAL A 107 4.56 9.27 5.54
C VAL A 107 4.82 9.53 4.05
N MET A 108 4.41 8.64 3.15
CA MET A 108 4.49 8.86 1.70
C MET A 108 3.72 10.12 1.28
N LYS A 109 2.52 10.32 1.83
CA LYS A 109 1.73 11.54 1.57
C LYS A 109 2.47 12.79 2.06
N ALA A 110 3.00 12.76 3.29
CA ALA A 110 3.75 13.88 3.85
C ALA A 110 5.08 14.17 3.11
N LEU A 111 5.70 13.15 2.50
CA LEU A 111 6.87 13.31 1.63
C LEU A 111 6.53 13.95 0.28
N GLY A 112 5.27 13.95 -0.14
CA GLY A 112 4.80 14.57 -1.39
C GLY A 112 4.12 13.64 -2.38
N CYS A 113 3.90 12.37 -2.06
CA CYS A 113 3.25 11.45 -3.00
C CYS A 113 1.79 11.88 -3.27
N GLU A 114 1.42 11.89 -4.54
CA GLU A 114 0.08 12.22 -5.06
C GLU A 114 -0.65 10.98 -5.54
N MET A 115 0.10 9.94 -5.91
CA MET A 115 -0.40 8.66 -6.39
C MET A 115 0.19 7.53 -5.56
N LEU A 116 -0.61 6.50 -5.30
CA LEU A 116 -0.18 5.27 -4.65
C LEU A 116 -0.45 4.07 -5.56
N ILE A 117 0.59 3.28 -5.83
CA ILE A 117 0.50 2.00 -6.53
C ILE A 117 0.74 0.89 -5.50
N VAL A 118 -0.22 -0.02 -5.36
CA VAL A 118 -0.13 -1.15 -4.42
C VAL A 118 -0.14 -2.45 -5.21
N MET A 119 0.84 -3.32 -4.97
CA MET A 119 0.97 -4.60 -5.70
C MET A 119 0.97 -5.77 -4.74
N ASN A 120 -0.03 -6.63 -4.75
CA ASN A 120 -0.10 -7.81 -3.88
C ASN A 120 -0.07 -9.12 -4.69
N ALA A 121 0.21 -10.22 -4.00
CA ALA A 121 -0.03 -11.56 -4.52
C ALA A 121 -1.32 -12.08 -3.89
N VAL A 122 -2.22 -12.63 -4.72
CA VAL A 122 -3.55 -13.08 -4.29
C VAL A 122 -3.92 -14.40 -4.93
N GLY A 123 -4.79 -15.16 -4.27
CA GLY A 123 -5.49 -16.28 -4.89
C GLY A 123 -6.70 -15.79 -5.68
N SER A 124 -6.81 -16.18 -6.95
CA SER A 124 -8.02 -15.90 -7.74
C SER A 124 -9.11 -16.93 -7.43
N MET A 125 -10.32 -16.43 -7.16
CA MET A 125 -11.54 -17.25 -7.09
C MET A 125 -12.32 -17.24 -8.40
N ASN A 126 -11.91 -16.40 -9.35
CA ASN A 126 -12.44 -16.38 -10.71
C ASN A 126 -11.68 -17.41 -11.55
N GLN A 127 -12.42 -18.39 -12.08
CA GLN A 127 -11.88 -19.50 -12.87
C GLN A 127 -11.32 -19.08 -14.23
N ASP A 128 -11.71 -17.91 -14.73
CA ASP A 128 -11.26 -17.35 -16.00
C ASP A 128 -9.93 -16.58 -15.87
N ILE A 129 -9.44 -16.39 -14.64
CA ILE A 129 -8.18 -15.70 -14.34
C ILE A 129 -7.13 -16.74 -13.94
N PRO A 130 -6.24 -17.16 -14.87
CA PRO A 130 -5.24 -18.19 -14.58
C PRO A 130 -4.14 -17.66 -13.66
N ARG A 131 -3.39 -18.58 -13.05
CA ARG A 131 -2.19 -18.27 -12.26
C ARG A 131 -1.19 -17.45 -13.10
N GLY A 132 -0.59 -16.43 -12.48
CA GLY A 132 0.38 -15.56 -13.12
C GLY A 132 -0.24 -14.40 -13.91
N SER A 133 -1.57 -14.29 -13.92
CA SER A 133 -2.26 -13.14 -14.53
C SER A 133 -1.98 -11.85 -13.78
N LEU A 134 -1.91 -10.74 -14.52
CA LEU A 134 -1.93 -9.39 -13.98
C LEU A 134 -3.38 -8.92 -13.87
N VAL A 135 -3.79 -8.52 -12.67
CA VAL A 135 -5.16 -8.07 -12.38
C VAL A 135 -5.10 -6.64 -11.87
N PHE A 136 -5.84 -5.74 -12.52
CA PHE A 136 -6.14 -4.42 -11.98
C PHE A 136 -7.30 -4.55 -10.99
N ILE A 137 -7.08 -4.08 -9.77
CA ILE A 137 -8.13 -4.05 -8.75
C ILE A 137 -9.00 -2.83 -9.04
N GLU A 138 -10.28 -3.05 -9.31
CA GLU A 138 -11.24 -1.97 -9.59
C GLU A 138 -12.11 -1.65 -8.38
N ASP A 139 -12.27 -2.61 -7.46
CA ASP A 139 -12.96 -2.40 -6.19
C ASP A 139 -12.49 -3.41 -5.13
N PHE A 140 -12.93 -3.28 -3.89
CA PHE A 140 -12.59 -4.19 -2.81
C PHE A 140 -13.69 -4.38 -1.77
N ILE A 141 -13.68 -5.56 -1.14
CA ILE A 141 -14.51 -5.89 0.03
C ILE A 141 -13.59 -6.01 1.24
N ASN A 142 -13.82 -5.19 2.27
CA ASN A 142 -13.06 -5.28 3.52
C ASN A 142 -13.71 -6.27 4.51
N MET A 143 -13.16 -7.48 4.60
CA MET A 143 -13.54 -8.52 5.56
C MET A 143 -12.51 -8.68 6.69
N MET A 144 -11.63 -7.70 6.90
CA MET A 144 -10.58 -7.78 7.93
C MET A 144 -11.14 -7.58 9.36
N GLY A 145 -12.38 -7.12 9.50
CA GLY A 145 -13.01 -6.85 10.81
C GLY A 145 -12.44 -5.63 11.56
N VAL A 146 -11.52 -4.90 10.93
CA VAL A 146 -10.86 -3.71 11.48
C VAL A 146 -10.71 -2.64 10.39
N ASN A 147 -10.59 -1.38 10.80
CA ASN A 147 -10.41 -0.25 9.89
C ASN A 147 -9.31 0.71 10.42
N PRO A 148 -8.33 1.11 9.59
CA PRO A 148 -7.22 1.98 10.02
C PRO A 148 -7.66 3.38 10.47
N LEU A 149 -8.86 3.82 10.09
CA LEU A 149 -9.42 5.14 10.40
C LEU A 149 -10.23 5.18 11.70
N VAL A 150 -10.32 4.06 12.43
CA VAL A 150 -10.96 4.03 13.76
C VAL A 150 -10.16 4.87 14.76
N GLY A 151 -10.88 5.69 15.53
CA GLY A 151 -10.33 6.63 16.51
C GLY A 151 -10.69 8.08 16.19
N PRO A 152 -10.07 9.07 16.86
CA PRO A 152 -10.22 10.49 16.53
C PRO A 152 -9.72 10.79 15.12
N ASN A 153 -10.38 11.73 14.42
CA ASN A 153 -9.95 12.17 13.09
C ASN A 153 -9.04 13.39 13.18
N ASP A 154 -8.06 13.44 12.28
CA ASP A 154 -7.32 14.65 11.99
C ASP A 154 -7.81 15.26 10.66
N ASP A 155 -8.54 16.36 10.74
CA ASP A 155 -9.12 17.03 9.57
C ASP A 155 -8.05 17.58 8.61
N THR A 156 -6.77 17.69 9.04
CA THR A 156 -5.68 18.07 8.13
C THR A 156 -5.14 16.90 7.31
N LEU A 157 -5.45 15.65 7.70
CA LEU A 157 -5.08 14.45 6.94
C LEU A 157 -6.19 14.01 5.97
N GLY A 158 -7.45 14.32 6.28
CA GLY A 158 -8.59 13.99 5.46
C GLY A 158 -9.93 14.12 6.19
N PRO A 159 -11.05 13.94 5.48
CA PRO A 159 -12.39 14.06 6.06
C PRO A 159 -12.65 12.93 7.06
N ARG A 160 -13.54 13.20 8.03
CA ARG A 160 -13.99 12.21 9.02
C ARG A 160 -14.63 10.97 8.37
N PHE A 161 -15.35 11.19 7.27
CA PHE A 161 -16.06 10.15 6.53
C PHE A 161 -15.61 10.20 5.06
N PRO A 162 -14.48 9.57 4.71
CA PRO A 162 -14.05 9.47 3.32
C PRO A 162 -15.07 8.68 2.51
N ASP A 163 -15.42 9.20 1.34
CA ASP A 163 -16.20 8.46 0.35
C ASP A 163 -15.35 7.36 -0.28
N MET A 164 -16.00 6.22 -0.57
CA MET A 164 -15.36 5.03 -1.15
C MET A 164 -16.07 4.59 -2.43
N PHE A 165 -16.72 5.52 -3.15
CA PHE A 165 -17.39 5.22 -4.42
C PHE A 165 -16.38 4.87 -5.52
N GLU A 166 -15.22 5.53 -5.54
CA GLU A 166 -14.14 5.27 -6.49
C GLU A 166 -12.78 5.24 -5.75
N PRO A 167 -12.48 4.18 -4.98
CA PRO A 167 -11.22 4.08 -4.23
C PRO A 167 -10.02 3.78 -5.13
N TYR A 168 -10.27 3.25 -6.32
CA TYR A 168 -9.29 3.01 -7.37
C TYR A 168 -9.59 3.89 -8.57
N ASN A 169 -8.61 4.71 -8.99
CA ASN A 169 -8.81 5.66 -10.07
C ASN A 169 -8.97 4.93 -11.42
N HIS A 170 -10.14 5.04 -12.05
CA HIS A 170 -10.46 4.33 -13.28
C HIS A 170 -9.55 4.74 -14.46
N ALA A 171 -9.19 6.02 -14.57
CA ALA A 171 -8.30 6.51 -15.63
C ALA A 171 -6.88 5.90 -15.52
N LEU A 172 -6.38 5.65 -14.31
CA LEU A 172 -5.10 4.96 -14.11
C LEU A 172 -5.18 3.47 -14.48
N ILE A 173 -6.31 2.81 -14.19
CA ILE A 173 -6.54 1.42 -14.59
C ILE A 173 -6.55 1.32 -16.12
N GLU A 174 -7.34 2.16 -16.80
CA GLU A 174 -7.42 2.21 -18.26
C GLU A 174 -6.04 2.47 -18.89
N MET A 175 -5.30 3.45 -18.36
CA MET A 175 -3.93 3.72 -18.79
C MET A 175 -3.02 2.50 -18.61
N GLY A 176 -3.15 1.79 -17.50
CA GLY A 176 -2.40 0.57 -17.22
C GLY A 176 -2.72 -0.56 -18.21
N GLU A 177 -3.98 -0.76 -18.54
CA GLU A 177 -4.44 -1.74 -19.53
C GLU A 177 -3.94 -1.41 -20.93
N GLU A 178 -3.97 -0.15 -21.33
CA GLU A 178 -3.41 0.28 -22.62
C GLU A 178 -1.90 -0.02 -22.72
N VAL A 179 -1.15 0.24 -21.64
CA VAL A 179 0.28 -0.07 -21.58
C VAL A 179 0.50 -1.58 -21.65
N ALA A 180 -0.29 -2.37 -20.93
CA ALA A 180 -0.20 -3.83 -20.95
C ALA A 180 -0.52 -4.41 -22.35
N LEU A 181 -1.56 -3.90 -23.00
CA LEU A 181 -1.94 -4.28 -24.36
C LEU A 181 -0.80 -4.00 -25.36
N LYS A 182 -0.19 -2.81 -25.30
CA LYS A 182 0.98 -2.44 -26.13
C LYS A 182 2.18 -3.35 -25.87
N ALA A 183 2.32 -3.87 -24.65
CA ALA A 183 3.36 -4.82 -24.28
C ALA A 183 3.01 -6.29 -24.59
N GLY A 184 1.82 -6.57 -25.15
CA GLY A 184 1.35 -7.94 -25.40
C GLY A 184 1.03 -8.72 -24.11
N ILE A 185 0.79 -8.02 -23.00
CA ILE A 185 0.46 -8.61 -21.71
C ILE A 185 -1.05 -8.61 -21.55
N ARG A 186 -1.63 -9.80 -21.40
CA ARG A 186 -3.05 -9.94 -21.06
C ARG A 186 -3.28 -9.52 -19.60
N THR A 187 -4.28 -8.67 -19.40
CA THR A 187 -4.71 -8.21 -18.07
C THR A 187 -6.17 -8.57 -17.81
N HIS A 188 -6.54 -8.51 -16.55
CA HIS A 188 -7.90 -8.69 -16.07
C HIS A 188 -8.26 -7.54 -15.12
N ARG A 189 -9.55 -7.33 -14.88
CA ARG A 189 -10.05 -6.54 -13.75
C ARG A 189 -10.66 -7.46 -12.71
N GLY A 190 -10.71 -7.04 -11.45
CA GLY A 190 -11.36 -7.82 -10.41
C GLY A 190 -11.53 -7.08 -9.09
N ILE A 191 -12.40 -7.65 -8.26
CA ILE A 191 -12.70 -7.17 -6.91
C ILE A 191 -11.79 -7.91 -5.93
N LEU A 192 -11.10 -7.17 -5.06
CA LEU A 192 -10.24 -7.74 -4.03
C LEU A 192 -11.02 -7.94 -2.73
N VAL A 193 -11.11 -9.16 -2.20
CA VAL A 193 -11.54 -9.36 -0.81
C VAL A 193 -10.32 -9.34 0.13
N GLY A 194 -10.34 -8.45 1.12
CA GLY A 194 -9.31 -8.38 2.16
C GLY A 194 -9.72 -9.15 3.41
N VAL A 195 -8.98 -10.19 3.76
CA VAL A 195 -9.14 -10.98 5.01
C VAL A 195 -7.89 -10.88 5.88
N THR A 196 -7.97 -11.30 7.14
CA THR A 196 -6.84 -11.17 8.09
C THR A 196 -5.72 -12.18 7.83
N GLY A 197 -6.06 -13.44 7.49
CA GLY A 197 -5.11 -14.55 7.57
C GLY A 197 -4.73 -14.91 9.02
N PRO A 198 -3.65 -15.67 9.27
CA PRO A 198 -2.65 -16.15 8.29
C PRO A 198 -2.99 -17.50 7.64
N ASN A 199 -4.00 -18.22 8.11
CA ASN A 199 -4.43 -19.45 7.45
C ASN A 199 -5.01 -19.11 6.07
N LEU A 200 -4.81 -20.00 5.11
CA LEU A 200 -5.57 -19.97 3.85
C LEU A 200 -7.04 -20.31 4.11
N GLU A 201 -7.87 -19.95 3.14
CA GLU A 201 -9.31 -20.16 3.21
C GLU A 201 -9.68 -21.64 3.05
N THR A 202 -10.74 -22.05 3.74
CA THR A 202 -11.41 -23.33 3.54
C THR A 202 -12.20 -23.32 2.23
N ARG A 203 -12.58 -24.51 1.76
CA ARG A 203 -13.44 -24.67 0.56
C ARG A 203 -14.78 -23.94 0.68
N ALA A 204 -15.33 -23.81 1.89
CA ALA A 204 -16.59 -23.14 2.12
C ALA A 204 -16.42 -21.61 2.07
N GLU A 205 -15.35 -21.08 2.68
CA GLU A 205 -15.00 -19.66 2.61
C GLU A 205 -14.75 -19.21 1.18
N TYR A 206 -13.99 -19.97 0.37
CA TYR A 206 -13.82 -19.64 -1.05
C TYR A 206 -15.16 -19.53 -1.81
N ARG A 207 -16.12 -20.43 -1.53
CA ARG A 207 -17.46 -20.37 -2.15
C ARG A 207 -18.27 -19.17 -1.66
N ALA A 208 -18.16 -18.84 -0.38
CA ALA A 208 -18.84 -17.70 0.21
C ALA A 208 -18.27 -16.39 -0.36
N PHE A 209 -16.95 -16.27 -0.43
CA PHE A 209 -16.27 -15.09 -0.96
C PHE A 209 -16.60 -14.85 -2.44
N ARG A 210 -16.56 -15.90 -3.26
CA ARG A 210 -17.00 -15.83 -4.67
C ARG A 210 -18.50 -15.48 -4.82
N ALA A 211 -19.33 -15.81 -3.83
CA ALA A 211 -20.74 -15.46 -3.86
C ALA A 211 -21.00 -13.99 -3.50
N MET A 212 -20.01 -13.29 -2.90
CA MET A 212 -20.10 -11.87 -2.59
C MET A 212 -19.69 -10.96 -3.76
N GLY A 213 -18.99 -11.50 -4.76
CA GLY A 213 -18.44 -10.77 -5.92
C GLY A 213 -17.19 -11.47 -6.46
#